data_AF-A0A973GFC6-F1
#
_entry.id   AF-A0A973GFC6-F1
#
_cell.length_a   1.000
_cell.length_b   1.000
_cell.length_c   1.000
_cell.angle_alpha   90.00
_cell.angle_beta   90.00
_cell.angle_gamma   90.00
#
_symmetry.space_group_name_H-M   'P 1'
#
loop_
_entity.id
_entity.type
_entity.pdbx_description
1 polymer ?
#
loop_
_entity_poly.entity_id
_entity_poly.type
_entity_poly.pdbx_seq_one_letter_code
_entity_poly.pdbx_strand_id
1 'polypeptide(L)'
;MHTQQGLIKFIFIVIVIIVVLGYFGLNLREIMATPAVQDNLSYVWQAIVDAWNGWLKEPAGWFWDNVWVPYIWEPFVRVMDTVKDANATPIETPEV
;
A
#
# COMPACT_ATOMS: atom_id res chain seq x y z
N MET A 1 2.37 -0.28 22.32
CA MET A 1 2.08 -0.50 20.89
C MET A 1 0.63 -0.08 20.62
N HIS A 2 0.39 1.08 19.99
CA HIS A 2 -0.95 1.61 19.69
C HIS A 2 -0.97 2.37 18.33
N THR A 3 -0.27 1.85 17.32
CA THR A 3 -0.08 2.58 16.05
C THR A 3 -1.26 2.40 15.07
N GLN A 4 -2.05 1.33 15.23
CA GLN A 4 -3.19 1.00 14.36
C GLN A 4 -4.38 1.95 14.54
N GLN A 5 -4.57 2.53 15.74
CA GLN A 5 -5.69 3.44 16.02
C GLN A 5 -5.51 4.82 15.38
N GLY A 6 -4.26 5.25 15.16
CA GLY A 6 -3.96 6.54 14.53
C GLY A 6 -4.33 6.57 13.04
N LEU A 7 -3.97 5.53 12.30
CA LEU A 7 -4.21 5.46 10.85
C LEU A 7 -5.71 5.41 10.52
N ILE A 8 -6.47 4.56 11.22
CA ILE A 8 -7.92 4.42 11.01
C ILE A 8 -8.65 5.72 11.35
N LYS A 9 -8.27 6.38 12.45
CA LYS A 9 -8.83 7.68 12.84
C LYS A 9 -8.52 8.76 11.80
N PHE A 10 -7.31 8.75 11.25
CA PHE A 10 -6.91 9.67 10.19
C PHE A 10 -7.72 9.47 8.91
N ILE A 11 -7.86 8.22 8.44
CA ILE A 11 -8.68 7.90 7.26
C ILE A 11 -10.14 8.35 7.47
N PHE A 12 -10.70 8.09 8.65
CA PHE A 12 -12.06 8.53 8.98
C PHE A 12 -12.21 10.06 8.93
N ILE A 13 -11.23 10.80 9.46
CA ILE A 13 -11.20 12.27 9.38
C ILE A 13 -11.13 12.75 7.93
N VAL A 14 -10.28 12.14 7.10
CA VAL A 14 -10.18 12.49 5.67
C VAL A 14 -11.51 12.27 4.95
N ILE A 15 -12.21 11.17 5.22
CA ILE A 15 -13.54 10.90 4.65
C ILE A 15 -14.55 11.96 5.10
N VAL A 16 -14.60 12.30 6.38
CA VAL A 16 -15.50 13.35 6.90
C VAL A 16 -15.21 14.69 6.24
N ILE A 17 -13.94 15.06 6.07
CA ILE A 17 -13.55 16.29 5.38
C ILE A 17 -14.03 16.27 3.92
N ILE A 18 -13.83 15.17 3.19
CA ILE A 18 -14.29 15.04 1.79
C ILE A 18 -15.82 15.19 1.70
N VAL A 19 -16.57 14.57 2.61
CA VAL A 19 -18.04 14.69 2.65
C VAL A 19 -18.46 16.14 2.95
N VAL A 20 -17.80 16.81 3.91
CA VAL A 20 -18.06 18.21 4.24
C VAL A 20 -17.74 19.14 3.06
N LEU A 21 -16.61 18.94 2.38
CA LEU A 21 -16.25 19.71 1.18
C LEU A 21 -17.28 19.50 0.07
N GLY A 22 -17.73 18.26 -0.17
CA GLY A 22 -18.79 17.94 -1.11
C GLY A 22 -20.14 18.59 -0.75
N TYR A 23 -20.49 18.65 0.54
CA TYR A 23 -21.68 19.36 1.03
C TYR A 23 -21.63 20.86 0.74
N PHE A 24 -20.44 21.49 0.83
CA PHE A 24 -20.23 22.89 0.44
C PHE A 24 -20.16 23.12 -1.09
N GLY A 25 -20.43 22.09 -1.91
CA GLY A 25 -20.42 22.19 -3.37
C GLY A 25 -19.01 22.20 -3.98
N LEU A 26 -17.97 21.90 -3.21
CA LEU A 26 -16.61 21.81 -3.73
C LEU A 26 -16.40 20.48 -4.43
N ASN A 27 -16.29 20.53 -5.76
CA ASN A 27 -15.98 19.36 -6.57
C ASN A 27 -14.46 19.12 -6.60
N LEU A 28 -13.99 18.13 -5.83
CA LEU A 28 -12.57 17.77 -5.77
C LEU A 28 -11.96 17.46 -7.15
N ARG A 29 -12.76 16.93 -8.09
CA ARG A 29 -12.30 16.66 -9.45
C ARG A 29 -12.01 17.96 -10.20
N GLU A 30 -12.84 18.97 -10.06
CA GLU A 30 -12.64 20.29 -10.68
C GLU A 30 -11.47 21.02 -10.03
N ILE A 31 -11.35 20.94 -8.70
CA ILE A 31 -10.22 21.56 -7.96
C ILE A 31 -8.89 20.95 -8.41
N MET A 32 -8.81 19.61 -8.49
CA MET A 32 -7.62 18.92 -9.01
C MET A 32 -7.38 19.15 -10.51
N ALA A 33 -8.38 19.63 -11.25
CA ALA A 33 -8.24 20.00 -12.66
C ALA A 33 -7.73 21.44 -12.85
N THR A 34 -7.67 22.26 -11.79
CA THR A 34 -7.16 23.62 -11.91
C THR A 34 -5.65 23.62 -12.19
N PRO A 35 -5.15 24.48 -13.10
CA PRO A 35 -3.72 24.55 -13.42
C PRO A 35 -2.84 24.76 -12.17
N ALA A 36 -3.28 25.62 -11.25
CA ALA A 36 -2.52 25.92 -10.03
C ALA A 36 -2.36 24.69 -9.12
N VAL A 37 -3.39 23.85 -8.97
CA VAL A 37 -3.30 22.63 -8.17
C VAL A 37 -2.45 21.58 -8.87
N GLN A 38 -2.59 21.44 -10.20
CA GLN A 38 -1.79 20.51 -10.99
C GLN A 38 -0.30 20.86 -10.94
N ASP A 39 0.05 22.15 -11.09
CA ASP A 39 1.44 22.61 -11.05
C ASP A 39 2.06 22.38 -9.67
N ASN A 40 1.33 22.70 -8.59
CA ASN A 40 1.80 22.46 -7.22
C ASN A 40 1.96 20.97 -6.92
N LEU A 41 1.00 20.13 -7.31
CA LEU A 41 1.09 18.68 -7.14
C LEU A 41 2.24 18.10 -7.96
N SER A 42 2.42 18.58 -9.19
CA SER A 42 3.52 18.15 -10.06
C SER A 42 4.88 18.52 -9.47
N TYR A 43 5.03 19.73 -8.93
CA TYR A 43 6.26 20.17 -8.27
C TYR A 43 6.60 19.30 -7.04
N VAL A 44 5.62 19.08 -6.16
CA VAL A 44 5.82 18.23 -4.96
C VAL A 44 6.07 16.78 -5.36
N TRP A 45 5.35 16.27 -6.37
CA TRP A 45 5.53 14.93 -6.87
C TRP A 45 6.92 14.71 -7.45
N GLN A 46 7.43 15.66 -8.25
CA GLN A 46 8.80 15.63 -8.76
C GLN A 46 9.81 15.57 -7.61
N ALA A 47 9.67 16.41 -6.59
CA ALA A 47 10.56 16.37 -5.43
C ALA A 47 10.52 15.01 -4.69
N ILE A 48 9.33 14.41 -4.56
CA ILE A 48 9.18 13.06 -3.97
C ILE A 48 9.86 12.01 -4.85
N VAL A 49 9.65 12.05 -6.16
CA VAL A 49 10.27 11.12 -7.12
C VAL A 49 11.78 11.26 -7.11
N ASP A 50 12.30 12.48 -7.05
CA ASP A 50 13.74 12.76 -6.97
C ASP A 50 14.34 12.26 -5.66
N ALA A 51 13.69 12.51 -4.53
CA ALA A 51 14.11 11.98 -3.24
C ALA A 51 14.07 10.43 -3.21
N TRP A 52 13.02 9.85 -3.80
CA TRP A 52 12.89 8.40 -3.92
C TRP A 52 14.03 7.83 -4.77
N ASN A 53 14.22 8.32 -5.98
CA ASN A 53 15.21 7.81 -6.91
C ASN A 53 16.65 8.09 -6.47
N GLY A 54 16.88 9.23 -5.82
CA GLY A 54 18.21 9.67 -5.40
C GLY A 54 18.69 9.05 -4.09
N TRP A 55 17.80 8.87 -3.11
CA TRP A 55 18.21 8.49 -1.76
C TRP A 55 17.53 7.25 -1.21
N LEU A 56 16.26 7.01 -1.52
CA LEU A 56 15.49 5.95 -0.86
C LEU A 56 15.47 4.65 -1.65
N LYS A 57 15.59 4.70 -2.97
CA LYS A 57 15.43 3.53 -3.85
C LYS A 57 16.46 2.45 -3.56
N GLU A 58 17.73 2.82 -3.42
CA GLU A 58 18.81 1.87 -3.15
C GLU A 58 18.71 1.22 -1.76
N PRO A 59 18.59 1.96 -0.64
CA PRO A 59 18.41 1.33 0.67
C PRO A 59 17.07 0.59 0.79
N ALA A 60 15.99 1.06 0.16
CA ALA A 60 14.72 0.34 0.14
C ALA A 60 14.82 -0.96 -0.65
N GLY A 61 15.53 -0.95 -1.79
CA GLY A 61 15.82 -2.16 -2.58
C GLY A 61 16.67 -3.15 -1.78
N TRP A 62 17.75 -2.67 -1.16
CA TRP A 62 18.58 -3.51 -0.30
C TRP A 62 17.76 -4.13 0.85
N PHE A 63 16.94 -3.34 1.55
CA PHE A 63 16.08 -3.85 2.62
C PHE A 63 15.06 -4.85 2.09
N TRP A 64 14.46 -4.58 0.93
CA TRP A 64 13.51 -5.48 0.30
C TRP A 64 14.15 -6.84 0.02
N ASP A 65 15.29 -6.84 -0.67
CA ASP A 65 15.95 -8.07 -1.13
C ASP A 65 16.65 -8.83 0.01
N ASN A 66 17.22 -8.14 0.99
CA ASN A 66 18.04 -8.76 2.04
C ASN A 66 17.29 -8.97 3.35
N VAL A 67 16.17 -8.28 3.58
CA VAL A 67 15.42 -8.38 4.84
C VAL A 67 14.00 -8.85 4.60
N TRP A 68 13.23 -8.14 3.78
CA TRP A 68 11.82 -8.46 3.61
C TRP A 68 11.60 -9.80 2.90
N VAL A 69 12.21 -9.99 1.73
CA VAL A 69 12.03 -11.20 0.91
C VAL A 69 12.46 -12.47 1.67
N PRO A 70 13.70 -12.59 2.19
CA PRO A 70 14.17 -13.85 2.76
C PRO A 70 13.55 -14.17 4.13
N TYR A 71 13.28 -13.17 4.98
CA TYR A 71 12.82 -13.44 6.35
C TYR A 71 11.30 -13.42 6.50
N ILE A 72 10.57 -12.77 5.58
CA ILE A 72 9.12 -12.61 5.70
C ILE A 72 8.42 -13.25 4.51
N TRP A 73 8.79 -12.90 3.28
CA TRP A 73 8.05 -13.32 2.10
C TRP A 73 8.27 -14.79 1.73
N GLU A 74 9.52 -15.25 1.64
CA GLU A 74 9.83 -16.64 1.26
C GLU A 74 9.25 -17.67 2.25
N PRO A 75 9.36 -17.51 3.58
CA PRO A 75 8.72 -18.43 4.52
C PRO A 75 7.20 -18.42 4.37
N PHE A 76 6.60 -17.23 4.17
CA PHE A 76 5.16 -17.10 3.96
C PHE A 76 4.70 -17.86 2.72
N VAL A 77 5.35 -17.64 1.57
CA VAL A 77 5.01 -18.33 0.31
C VAL A 77 5.17 -19.84 0.45
N ARG A 78 6.25 -20.31 1.08
CA ARG A 78 6.48 -21.75 1.31
C ARG A 78 5.35 -22.41 2.10
N VAL A 79 4.84 -21.74 3.13
CA VAL A 79 3.69 -22.22 3.90
C VAL A 79 2.43 -22.26 3.02
N MET A 80 2.19 -21.20 2.24
CA MET A 80 1.03 -21.14 1.36
C MET A 80 1.06 -22.21 0.27
N ASP A 81 2.21 -22.51 -0.31
CA ASP A 81 2.39 -23.58 -1.29
C ASP A 81 2.12 -24.94 -0.64
N THR A 82 2.63 -25.18 0.57
CA THR A 82 2.37 -26.43 1.32
C THR A 82 0.88 -26.63 1.60
N VAL A 83 0.17 -25.57 2.00
CA VAL A 83 -1.29 -25.61 2.24
C VAL A 83 -2.06 -25.87 0.94
N LYS A 84 -1.62 -25.25 -0.15
CA LYS A 84 -2.24 -25.44 -1.46
C LYS A 84 -2.07 -26.88 -1.95
N ASP A 85 -0.87 -27.44 -1.80
CA ASP A 85 -0.55 -28.80 -2.25
C ASP A 85 -1.25 -29.86 -1.38
N ALA A 86 -1.29 -29.68 -0.06
CA ALA A 86 -2.01 -30.57 0.85
C ALA A 86 -3.53 -30.61 0.58
N ASN A 87 -4.10 -29.49 0.11
CA ASN A 87 -5.50 -29.43 -0.31
C ASN A 87 -5.73 -29.91 -1.75
N ALA A 88 -4.68 -30.05 -2.55
CA ALA A 88 -4.75 -30.52 -3.94
C ALA A 88 -4.61 -32.04 -4.09
N THR A 89 -4.04 -32.74 -3.09
CA THR A 89 -4.08 -34.21 -3.03
C THR A 89 -5.49 -34.67 -2.64
N PRO A 90 -6.21 -35.44 -3.49
CA PRO A 90 -7.41 -36.13 -3.06
C PRO A 90 -7.06 -37.02 -1.88
N ILE A 91 -7.92 -37.08 -0.86
CA ILE A 91 -7.79 -38.09 0.19
C ILE A 91 -7.92 -39.44 -0.52
N GLU A 92 -6.81 -40.12 -0.83
CA GLU A 92 -6.85 -41.53 -1.21
C GLU A 92 -7.36 -42.28 0.02
N THR A 93 -8.67 -42.52 0.05
CA THR A 93 -9.26 -43.53 0.92
C THR A 93 -8.59 -44.86 0.58
N PRO A 94 -7.94 -45.54 1.52
CA PRO A 94 -7.36 -46.84 1.25
C PRO A 94 -8.46 -47.77 0.76
N GLU A 95 -8.28 -48.39 -0.41
CA GLU A 95 -9.16 -49.45 -0.88
C GLU A 95 -9.11 -50.60 0.14
N VAL A 96 -10.22 -50.80 0.84
CA VAL A 96 -10.51 -51.95 1.72
C VAL A 96 -11.18 -53.07 0.95
#